data_AF-A0A2A4EWE8-F1
#
_entry.id   AF-A0A2A4EWE8-F1
#
_cell.length_a   1.000
_cell.length_b   1.000
_cell.length_c   1.000
_cell.angle_alpha   90.00
_cell.angle_beta   90.00
_cell.angle_gamma   90.00
#
_symmetry.space_group_name_H-M   'P 1'
#
loop_
_entity.id
_entity.type
_entity.pdbx_description
1 polymer ?
#
loop_
_entity_poly.entity_id
_entity_poly.type
_entity_poly.pdbx_seq_one_letter_code
_entity_poly.pdbx_strand_id
1 'polypeptide(L)'
;MFALDPVLRHISVAAGAIVFFLSALTKFRSLTAFTAAFGAYRLVPARLMPYAAPVVPVLEAVFALGLLYVPMRPFAALGLECLLGVFAIALLVNLLRGNDAIDCGCGGFVETPSEAASSGIGYWHVGRVAALAVLLWPALQPVTARQVFVLDYATVFFAVLFIVGAYYVVDLLLANAPKLKNLRT
;
A
#
# COMPACT_ATOMS: atom_id res chain seq x y z
N MET A 1 14.04 25.31 4.55
CA MET A 1 14.18 23.91 4.07
C MET A 1 14.49 23.06 5.28
N PHE A 2 13.56 22.19 5.73
CA PHE A 2 13.84 21.22 6.77
C PHE A 2 14.70 20.12 6.15
N ALA A 3 15.96 20.03 6.55
CA ALA A 3 16.85 18.98 6.07
C ALA A 3 16.59 17.72 6.91
N LEU A 4 16.16 16.64 6.26
CA LEU A 4 15.76 15.41 6.94
C LEU A 4 16.98 14.51 7.24
N ASP A 5 16.92 13.78 8.35
CA ASP A 5 17.94 12.78 8.70
C ASP A 5 18.01 11.68 7.61
N PRO A 6 19.20 11.30 7.11
CA PRO A 6 19.36 10.21 6.14
C PRO A 6 18.72 8.89 6.58
N VAL A 7 18.71 8.59 7.88
CA VAL A 7 18.13 7.36 8.45
C VAL A 7 16.63 7.27 8.15
N LEU A 8 15.89 8.38 8.32
CA LEU A 8 14.46 8.42 8.04
C LEU A 8 14.17 8.16 6.56
N ARG A 9 14.96 8.77 5.65
CA ARG A 9 14.82 8.49 4.22
C ARG A 9 15.10 7.02 3.91
N HIS A 10 16.15 6.43 4.48
CA HIS A 10 16.49 5.02 4.25
C HIS A 10 15.40 4.07 4.75
N ILE A 11 14.81 4.34 5.92
CA ILE A 11 13.66 3.59 6.45
C ILE A 11 12.48 3.67 5.47
N SER A 12 12.10 4.87 5.05
CA SER A 12 11.00 5.10 4.11
C SER A 12 11.18 4.39 2.78
N VAL A 13 12.39 4.48 2.20
CA VAL A 13 12.72 3.82 0.93
C VAL A 13 12.65 2.30 1.07
N ALA A 14 13.27 1.73 2.10
CA ALA A 14 13.33 0.29 2.28
C ALA A 14 11.95 -0.30 2.64
N ALA A 15 11.25 0.28 3.62
CA ALA A 15 9.92 -0.17 4.02
C ALA A 15 8.91 0.01 2.86
N GLY A 16 8.93 1.17 2.19
CA GLY A 16 8.09 1.43 1.02
C GLY A 16 8.34 0.43 -0.09
N ALA A 17 9.60 0.21 -0.48
CA ALA A 17 9.94 -0.77 -1.51
C ALA A 17 9.41 -2.18 -1.18
N ILE A 18 9.59 -2.64 0.06
CA ILE A 18 9.11 -3.97 0.48
C ILE A 18 7.58 -4.04 0.44
N VAL A 19 6.89 -3.08 1.06
CA VAL A 19 5.42 -3.09 1.16
C VAL A 19 4.75 -3.03 -0.21
N PHE A 20 5.19 -2.11 -1.08
CA PHE A 20 4.61 -1.96 -2.42
C PHE A 20 4.97 -3.11 -3.35
N PHE A 21 6.21 -3.62 -3.28
CA PHE A 21 6.61 -4.76 -4.10
C PHE A 21 5.82 -6.03 -3.74
N LEU A 22 5.65 -6.30 -2.44
CA LEU A 22 4.86 -7.43 -1.99
C LEU A 22 3.37 -7.23 -2.32
N SER A 23 2.85 -6.00 -2.18
CA SER A 23 1.47 -5.70 -2.61
C SER A 23 1.28 -5.97 -4.10
N ALA A 24 2.18 -5.49 -4.96
CA ALA A 24 2.15 -5.77 -6.39
C ALA A 24 2.20 -7.28 -6.68
N LEU A 25 3.12 -8.01 -6.03
CA LEU A 25 3.26 -9.45 -6.20
C LEU A 25 1.98 -10.21 -5.86
N THR A 26 1.31 -9.82 -4.77
CA THR A 26 0.03 -10.44 -4.39
C THR A 26 -1.08 -10.14 -5.41
N LYS A 27 -1.18 -8.89 -5.90
CA LYS A 27 -2.14 -8.51 -6.93
C LYS A 27 -1.87 -9.21 -8.27
N PHE A 28 -0.62 -9.49 -8.61
CA PHE A 28 -0.28 -10.30 -9.79
C PHE A 28 -0.69 -11.76 -9.62
N ARG A 29 -0.51 -12.35 -8.43
CA ARG A 29 -0.90 -13.73 -8.15
C ARG A 29 -2.41 -13.94 -8.26
N SER A 30 -3.20 -12.99 -7.79
CA SER A 30 -4.67 -13.04 -7.80
C SER A 30 -5.28 -11.94 -8.68
N LEU A 31 -4.73 -11.74 -9.88
CA LEU A 31 -5.14 -10.64 -10.76
C LEU A 31 -6.63 -10.68 -11.12
N THR A 32 -7.22 -11.87 -11.24
CA THR A 32 -8.67 -12.04 -11.47
C THR A 32 -9.49 -11.49 -10.30
N ALA A 33 -9.12 -11.82 -9.07
CA ALA A 33 -9.75 -11.31 -7.86
C ALA A 33 -9.55 -9.79 -7.73
N PHE A 34 -8.35 -9.29 -8.01
CA PHE A 34 -8.07 -7.85 -8.02
C PHE A 34 -8.90 -7.12 -9.08
N THR A 35 -9.04 -7.69 -10.29
CA THR A 35 -9.85 -7.10 -11.37
C THR A 35 -11.33 -7.01 -10.97
N ALA A 36 -11.85 -8.04 -10.30
CA ALA A 36 -13.22 -8.04 -9.77
C ALA A 36 -13.40 -6.97 -8.67
N ALA A 37 -12.48 -6.90 -7.71
CA ALA A 37 -12.49 -5.90 -6.64
C ALA A 37 -12.38 -4.47 -7.22
N PHE A 38 -11.42 -4.22 -8.11
CA PHE A 38 -11.23 -2.93 -8.78
C PHE A 38 -12.44 -2.53 -9.63
N GLY A 39 -13.10 -3.50 -10.27
CA GLY A 39 -14.36 -3.27 -10.98
C GLY A 39 -15.51 -2.83 -10.07
N ALA A 40 -15.55 -3.30 -8.82
CA ALA A 40 -16.58 -2.93 -7.86
C ALA A 40 -16.52 -1.45 -7.44
N TYR A 41 -15.38 -0.77 -7.61
CA TYR A 41 -15.26 0.67 -7.38
C TYR A 41 -16.01 1.52 -8.42
N ARG A 42 -16.41 0.93 -9.55
CA ARG A 42 -17.15 1.60 -10.65
C ARG A 42 -16.48 2.89 -11.17
N LEU A 43 -15.15 2.97 -11.08
CA LEU A 43 -14.36 4.14 -11.53
C LEU A 43 -13.98 4.04 -13.01
N VAL A 44 -13.80 2.82 -13.52
CA VAL A 44 -13.35 2.55 -14.88
C VAL A 44 -14.47 1.81 -15.64
N PRO A 45 -14.74 2.13 -16.92
CA PRO A 45 -15.70 1.40 -17.72
C PRO A 45 -15.32 -0.08 -17.85
N ALA A 46 -16.30 -0.98 -17.84
CA ALA A 46 -16.06 -2.43 -17.93
C ALA A 46 -15.18 -2.84 -19.14
N ARG A 47 -15.25 -2.10 -20.26
CA ARG A 47 -14.45 -2.34 -21.46
C ARG A 47 -12.94 -2.09 -21.27
N LEU A 48 -12.58 -1.16 -20.38
CA LEU A 48 -11.19 -0.80 -20.10
C LEU A 48 -10.60 -1.57 -18.91
N MET A 49 -11.45 -2.26 -18.14
CA MET A 49 -11.07 -3.03 -16.95
C MET A 49 -9.91 -4.03 -17.17
N PRO A 50 -9.91 -4.88 -18.21
CA PRO A 50 -8.83 -5.86 -18.40
C PRO A 50 -7.47 -5.21 -18.71
N TYR A 51 -7.46 -3.97 -19.18
CA TYR A 51 -6.24 -3.20 -19.44
C TYR A 51 -5.82 -2.35 -18.24
N ALA A 52 -6.79 -1.76 -17.53
CA ALA A 52 -6.52 -0.89 -16.39
C ALA A 52 -6.09 -1.67 -15.14
N ALA A 53 -6.70 -2.85 -14.88
CA ALA A 53 -6.39 -3.65 -13.70
C ALA A 53 -4.92 -4.08 -13.60
N PRO A 54 -4.25 -4.62 -14.64
CA PRO A 54 -2.83 -4.98 -14.54
C PRO A 54 -1.89 -3.78 -14.50
N VAL A 55 -2.31 -2.59 -14.97
CA VAL A 55 -1.46 -1.39 -14.94
C VAL A 55 -1.13 -0.97 -13.51
N VAL A 56 -2.08 -1.08 -12.58
CA VAL A 56 -1.86 -0.72 -11.17
C VAL A 56 -0.71 -1.52 -10.53
N PRO A 57 -0.74 -2.87 -10.49
CA PRO A 57 0.35 -3.65 -9.90
C PRO A 57 1.65 -3.53 -10.68
N VAL A 58 1.62 -3.31 -12.00
CA VAL A 58 2.84 -3.00 -12.78
C VAL A 58 3.47 -1.70 -12.28
N LEU A 59 2.68 -0.62 -12.14
CA LEU A 59 3.19 0.66 -11.64
C LEU A 59 3.69 0.56 -10.20
N GLU A 60 2.98 -0.16 -9.32
CA GLU A 60 3.44 -0.43 -7.95
C GLU A 60 4.80 -1.13 -7.94
N ALA A 61 4.98 -2.18 -8.75
CA ALA A 61 6.24 -2.91 -8.83
C ALA A 61 7.37 -2.04 -9.41
N VAL A 62 7.10 -1.31 -10.50
CA VAL A 62 8.09 -0.44 -11.14
C VAL A 62 8.56 0.66 -10.21
N PHE A 63 7.64 1.34 -9.50
CA PHE A 63 8.02 2.39 -8.56
C PHE A 63 8.65 1.82 -7.28
N ALA A 64 8.23 0.65 -6.80
CA ALA A 64 8.89 -0.02 -5.68
C ALA A 64 10.35 -0.38 -6.00
N LEU A 65 10.64 -0.87 -7.20
CA LEU A 65 12.01 -1.11 -7.66
C LEU A 65 12.75 0.21 -7.90
N GLY A 66 12.06 1.22 -8.44
CA GLY A 66 12.60 2.56 -8.66
C GLY A 66 13.05 3.26 -7.37
N LEU A 67 12.41 2.98 -6.22
CA LEU A 67 12.85 3.46 -4.90
C LEU A 67 14.24 2.93 -4.52
N LEU A 68 14.60 1.72 -4.95
CA LEU A 68 15.93 1.17 -4.65
C LEU A 68 17.02 1.85 -5.51
N TYR A 69 16.67 2.30 -6.72
CA TYR A 69 17.58 2.94 -7.66
C TYR A 69 17.73 4.45 -7.40
N VAL A 70 18.91 4.86 -6.90
CA VAL A 70 19.19 6.22 -6.40
C VAL A 70 18.70 7.36 -7.30
N PRO A 71 18.97 7.39 -8.62
CA PRO A 71 18.57 8.52 -9.45
C PRO A 71 17.07 8.53 -9.78
N MET A 72 16.37 7.38 -9.67
CA MET A 72 14.93 7.28 -9.92
C MET A 72 14.08 7.47 -8.65
N ARG A 73 14.70 7.41 -7.46
CA ARG A 73 14.04 7.57 -6.15
C ARG A 73 12.98 8.66 -6.06
N PRO A 74 13.25 9.94 -6.40
CA PRO A 74 12.26 10.99 -6.25
C PRO A 74 11.05 10.78 -7.17
N PHE A 75 11.28 10.32 -8.41
CA PHE A 75 10.22 10.01 -9.37
C PHE A 75 9.39 8.80 -8.93
N ALA A 76 10.05 7.77 -8.41
CA ALA A 76 9.40 6.58 -7.90
C ALA A 76 8.55 6.87 -6.66
N ALA A 77 9.10 7.63 -5.69
CA ALA A 77 8.36 8.06 -4.51
C ALA A 77 7.14 8.92 -4.90
N LEU A 78 7.32 9.87 -5.82
CA LEU A 78 6.20 10.70 -6.32
C LEU A 78 5.14 9.86 -7.04
N GLY A 79 5.56 8.88 -7.84
CA GLY A 79 4.66 7.94 -8.53
C GLY A 79 3.80 7.13 -7.55
N LEU A 80 4.40 6.61 -6.48
CA LEU A 80 3.68 5.89 -5.43
C LEU A 80 2.74 6.81 -4.64
N GLU A 81 3.16 8.03 -4.32
CA GLU A 81 2.31 9.04 -3.66
C GLU A 81 1.10 9.39 -4.52
N CYS A 82 1.30 9.61 -5.83
CA CYS A 82 0.19 9.82 -6.77
C CYS A 82 -0.76 8.62 -6.80
N LEU A 83 -0.22 7.39 -6.83
CA LEU A 83 -1.02 6.17 -6.84
C LEU A 83 -1.85 6.02 -5.55
N LEU A 84 -1.23 6.26 -4.40
CA LEU A 84 -1.90 6.31 -3.09
C LEU A 84 -2.97 7.39 -3.05
N GLY A 85 -2.69 8.57 -3.59
CA GLY A 85 -3.66 9.68 -3.64
C GLY A 85 -4.88 9.35 -4.48
N VAL A 86 -4.68 8.80 -5.69
CA VAL A 86 -5.78 8.32 -6.53
C VAL A 86 -6.59 7.24 -5.82
N PHE A 87 -5.91 6.31 -5.14
CA PHE A 87 -6.58 5.26 -4.37
C PHE A 87 -7.34 5.83 -3.17
N ALA A 88 -6.78 6.78 -2.41
CA ALA A 88 -7.47 7.45 -1.31
C ALA A 88 -8.76 8.14 -1.79
N ILE A 89 -8.69 8.85 -2.91
CA ILE A 89 -9.85 9.49 -3.54
C ILE A 89 -10.88 8.44 -3.96
N ALA A 90 -10.45 7.34 -4.57
CA ALA A 90 -11.31 6.22 -4.95
C ALA A 90 -12.07 5.64 -3.75
N LEU A 91 -11.39 5.46 -2.61
CA LEU A 91 -12.01 5.01 -1.36
C LEU A 91 -13.01 6.04 -0.83
N LEU A 92 -12.61 7.31 -0.70
CA LEU A 92 -13.47 8.37 -0.18
C LEU A 92 -14.74 8.55 -1.02
N VAL A 93 -14.62 8.53 -2.35
CA VAL A 93 -15.77 8.64 -3.25
C VAL A 93 -16.73 7.46 -3.07
N ASN A 94 -16.23 6.23 -2.88
CA ASN A 94 -17.09 5.07 -2.65
C ASN A 94 -17.75 5.09 -1.28
N LEU A 95 -17.03 5.52 -0.23
CA LEU A 95 -17.58 5.74 1.10
C LEU A 95 -18.70 6.79 1.09
N LEU A 96 -18.50 7.92 0.41
CA LEU A 96 -19.51 8.98 0.27
C LEU A 96 -20.73 8.54 -0.54
N ARG A 97 -20.57 7.58 -1.46
CA ARG A 97 -21.68 6.97 -2.21
C ARG A 97 -22.43 5.89 -1.42
N GLY A 98 -21.99 5.56 -0.20
CA GLY A 98 -22.52 4.44 0.56
C GLY A 98 -22.22 3.07 -0.08
N ASN A 99 -21.22 3.01 -0.98
CA ASN A 99 -20.75 1.77 -1.59
C ASN A 99 -19.58 1.21 -0.78
N ASP A 100 -19.87 0.87 0.48
CA ASP A 100 -18.89 0.37 1.45
C ASP A 100 -18.79 -1.16 1.42
N ALA A 101 -19.78 -1.90 0.93
CA ALA A 101 -19.77 -3.37 0.83
C ALA A 101 -18.88 -3.95 -0.30
N ILE A 102 -17.76 -3.29 -0.62
CA ILE A 102 -16.76 -3.73 -1.60
C ILE A 102 -15.44 -4.09 -0.91
N ASP A 103 -14.61 -4.90 -1.57
CA ASP A 103 -13.27 -5.23 -1.07
C ASP A 103 -12.28 -4.12 -1.44
N CYS A 104 -11.43 -3.73 -0.50
CA CYS A 104 -10.32 -2.80 -0.72
C CYS A 104 -9.30 -3.34 -1.75
N GLY A 105 -9.21 -4.66 -1.95
CA GLY A 105 -8.30 -5.26 -2.93
C GLY A 105 -6.81 -5.14 -2.57
N CYS A 106 -6.47 -4.52 -1.43
CA CYS A 106 -5.12 -4.46 -0.88
C CYS A 106 -4.74 -5.70 -0.05
N GLY A 107 -5.72 -6.54 0.32
CA GLY A 107 -5.54 -7.75 1.15
C GLY A 107 -5.03 -8.94 0.35
N GLY A 108 -3.73 -8.96 0.06
CA GLY A 108 -3.11 -9.94 -0.84
C GLY A 108 -2.89 -11.36 -0.30
N PHE A 109 -3.27 -11.67 0.93
CA PHE A 109 -2.82 -12.91 1.61
C PHE A 109 -3.92 -13.89 2.01
N VAL A 110 -5.19 -13.54 1.87
CA VAL A 110 -6.29 -14.44 2.19
C VAL A 110 -7.25 -14.46 1.02
N GLU A 111 -7.13 -15.49 0.18
CA GLU A 111 -8.23 -15.90 -0.69
C GLU A 111 -9.38 -16.33 0.22
N THR A 112 -10.25 -15.41 0.59
CA THR A 112 -11.54 -15.79 1.16
C THR A 112 -12.42 -16.27 0.01
N PRO A 113 -12.98 -17.50 0.08
CA PRO A 113 -13.97 -17.97 -0.87
C PRO A 113 -15.10 -16.93 -1.02
N SER A 114 -15.44 -16.66 -2.26
CA SER A 114 -16.08 -15.44 -2.78
C SER A 114 -17.54 -15.18 -2.35
N GLU A 115 -18.01 -15.68 -1.21
CA GLU A 115 -19.43 -15.50 -0.82
C GLU A 115 -19.67 -15.13 0.64
N ALA A 116 -18.70 -15.26 1.57
CA ALA A 116 -19.01 -15.18 3.01
C ALA A 116 -18.48 -13.96 3.77
N ALA A 117 -17.66 -13.08 3.16
CA ALA A 117 -17.11 -11.92 3.87
C ALA A 117 -16.62 -10.83 2.92
N SER A 118 -17.52 -10.06 2.29
CA SER A 118 -17.17 -8.72 1.86
C SER A 118 -16.91 -7.89 3.12
N SER A 119 -15.66 -7.87 3.59
CA SER A 119 -15.22 -6.95 4.64
C SER A 119 -15.26 -5.56 4.02
N GLY A 120 -16.39 -4.88 4.18
CA GLY A 120 -16.62 -3.60 3.51
C GLY A 120 -15.50 -2.59 3.76
N ILE A 121 -15.26 -1.72 2.78
CA ILE A 121 -14.38 -0.56 2.93
C ILE A 121 -14.91 0.31 4.06
N GLY A 122 -14.22 0.31 5.19
CA GLY A 122 -14.38 1.31 6.25
C GLY A 122 -13.32 2.42 6.22
N TYR A 123 -13.51 3.44 7.06
CA TYR A 123 -12.56 4.56 7.25
C TYR A 123 -11.13 4.13 7.61
N TRP A 124 -10.95 2.92 8.17
CA TRP A 124 -9.63 2.36 8.45
C TRP A 124 -8.76 2.21 7.20
N HIS A 125 -9.35 1.86 6.06
CA HIS A 125 -8.59 1.72 4.81
C HIS A 125 -8.03 3.06 4.34
N VAL A 126 -8.75 4.17 4.58
CA VAL A 126 -8.25 5.52 4.34
C VAL A 126 -7.08 5.82 5.28
N GLY A 127 -7.18 5.43 6.56
CA GLY A 127 -6.09 5.54 7.53
C GLY A 127 -4.83 4.79 7.12
N ARG A 128 -4.98 3.57 6.58
CA ARG A 128 -3.86 2.78 6.02
C ARG A 128 -3.17 3.50 4.86
N VAL A 129 -3.95 4.02 3.91
CA VAL A 129 -3.40 4.76 2.76
C VAL A 129 -2.67 6.03 3.22
N ALA A 130 -3.26 6.77 4.17
CA ALA A 130 -2.62 7.94 4.77
C ALA A 130 -1.31 7.58 5.49
N ALA A 131 -1.28 6.47 6.24
CA ALA A 131 -0.06 6.01 6.90
C ALA A 131 1.05 5.63 5.90
N LEU A 132 0.70 5.01 4.77
CA LEU A 132 1.66 4.70 3.70
C LEU A 132 2.18 5.96 3.01
N ALA A 133 1.34 6.97 2.81
CA ALA A 133 1.76 8.27 2.28
C ALA A 133 2.73 8.97 3.26
N VAL A 134 2.39 9.01 4.55
CA VAL A 134 3.30 9.56 5.59
C VAL A 134 4.62 8.78 5.65
N LEU A 135 4.59 7.46 5.47
CA LEU A 135 5.78 6.63 5.41
C LEU A 135 6.67 6.96 4.20
N LEU A 136 6.09 7.29 3.04
CA LEU A 136 6.84 7.62 1.82
C LEU A 136 7.36 9.05 1.79
N TRP A 137 6.73 9.97 2.52
CA TRP A 137 7.08 11.39 2.54
C TRP A 137 8.59 11.70 2.69
N PRO A 138 9.35 11.06 3.61
CA PRO A 138 10.80 11.28 3.75
C PRO A 138 11.62 10.94 2.50
N ALA A 139 11.10 10.09 1.60
CA ALA A 139 11.78 9.74 0.37
C ALA A 139 11.85 10.91 -0.63
N LEU A 140 10.97 11.93 -0.50
CA LEU A 140 10.94 13.13 -1.34
C LEU A 140 11.79 14.28 -0.80
N GLN A 141 12.15 14.25 0.48
CA GLN A 141 12.78 15.38 1.16
C GLN A 141 14.29 15.41 0.94
N PRO A 142 14.94 16.58 0.80
CA PRO A 142 16.39 16.68 0.75
C PRO A 142 17.02 16.17 2.06
N VAL A 143 18.17 15.50 1.94
CA VAL A 143 18.88 14.86 3.06
C VAL A 143 20.05 15.71 3.50
N THR A 144 20.26 15.81 4.80
CA THR A 144 21.47 16.41 5.38
C THR A 144 22.72 15.59 5.06
N ALA A 145 23.83 16.26 4.77
CA ALA A 145 25.15 15.63 4.69
C ALA A 145 25.67 15.25 6.10
N ARG A 146 25.03 14.26 6.73
CA ARG A 146 25.43 13.67 8.02
C ARG A 146 26.18 12.37 7.74
N GLN A 147 27.28 12.12 8.46
CA GLN A 147 27.99 10.85 8.40
C GLN A 147 27.12 9.73 8.99
N VAL A 148 26.93 8.66 8.22
CA VAL A 148 26.13 7.49 8.62
C VAL A 148 27.03 6.51 9.34
N PHE A 149 26.68 6.16 10.58
CA PHE A 149 27.42 5.19 11.40
C PHE A 149 26.81 3.79 11.30
N VAL A 150 27.54 2.76 11.74
CA VAL A 150 27.04 1.36 11.74
C VAL A 150 25.74 1.21 12.55
N LEU A 151 25.59 1.96 13.65
CA LEU A 151 24.38 1.97 14.47
C LEU A 151 23.15 2.48 13.69
N ASP A 152 23.34 3.41 12.75
CA ASP A 152 22.28 3.92 11.90
C ASP A 152 21.73 2.80 10.99
N TYR A 153 22.61 1.94 10.42
CA TYR A 153 22.16 0.79 9.63
C TYR A 153 21.38 -0.24 10.46
N ALA A 154 21.82 -0.52 11.69
CA ALA A 154 21.08 -1.37 12.62
C ALA A 154 19.69 -0.79 12.92
N THR A 155 19.61 0.53 13.13
CA THR A 155 18.36 1.25 13.37
C THR A 155 17.42 1.15 12.18
N VAL A 156 17.93 1.37 10.96
CA VAL A 156 17.15 1.20 9.72
C VAL A 156 16.61 -0.22 9.63
N PHE A 157 17.45 -1.24 9.85
CA PHE A 157 17.05 -2.64 9.75
C PHE A 157 15.90 -3.01 10.70
N PHE A 158 16.04 -2.70 12.00
CA PHE A 158 15.00 -3.01 12.98
C PHE A 158 13.72 -2.19 12.76
N ALA A 159 13.85 -0.92 12.38
CA ALA A 159 12.71 -0.07 12.08
C ALA A 159 11.93 -0.58 10.86
N VAL A 160 12.61 -0.97 9.78
CA VAL A 160 11.99 -1.56 8.60
C VAL A 160 11.27 -2.86 8.94
N LEU A 161 11.92 -3.77 9.68
CA LEU A 161 11.28 -5.02 10.12
C LEU A 161 10.02 -4.75 10.95
N PHE A 162 10.10 -3.81 11.89
CA PHE A 162 8.96 -3.45 12.72
C PHE A 162 7.80 -2.86 11.90
N ILE A 163 8.07 -1.90 11.01
CA ILE A 163 7.05 -1.26 10.16
C ILE A 163 6.38 -2.29 9.25
N VAL A 164 7.18 -3.11 8.56
CA VAL A 164 6.68 -4.14 7.65
C VAL A 164 5.89 -5.20 8.42
N GLY A 165 6.42 -5.67 9.56
CA GLY A 165 5.74 -6.64 10.42
C GLY A 165 4.41 -6.10 10.95
N ALA A 166 4.39 -4.87 11.47
CA ALA A 166 3.18 -4.22 11.96
C ALA A 166 2.13 -4.06 10.85
N TYR A 167 2.55 -3.64 9.65
CA TYR A 167 1.68 -3.54 8.49
C TYR A 167 1.03 -4.88 8.14
N TYR A 168 1.80 -5.97 8.10
CA TYR A 168 1.26 -7.31 7.82
C TYR A 168 0.37 -7.85 8.92
N VAL A 169 0.72 -7.63 10.19
CA VAL A 169 -0.11 -8.04 11.32
C VAL A 169 -1.46 -7.34 11.25
N VAL A 170 -1.46 -6.02 11.01
CA VAL A 170 -2.71 -5.25 10.83
C VAL A 170 -3.53 -5.82 9.67
N ASP A 171 -2.90 -6.08 8.52
CA ASP A 171 -3.59 -6.65 7.37
C ASP A 171 -4.20 -8.04 7.66
N LEU A 172 -3.47 -8.90 8.36
CA LEU A 172 -3.93 -10.23 8.77
C LEU A 172 -5.08 -10.14 9.78
N LEU A 173 -5.03 -9.21 10.72
CA LEU A 173 -6.10 -8.99 11.68
C LEU A 173 -7.38 -8.51 10.99
N LEU A 174 -7.27 -7.59 10.03
CA LEU A 174 -8.41 -7.09 9.26
C LEU A 174 -9.04 -8.17 8.39
N ALA A 175 -8.21 -8.98 7.72
CA ALA A 175 -8.69 -10.09 6.90
C ALA A 175 -9.46 -11.13 7.74
N ASN A 176 -9.09 -11.29 9.02
CA ASN A 176 -9.72 -12.25 9.93
C ASN A 176 -10.80 -11.65 10.85
N ALA A 177 -10.96 -10.31 10.88
CA ALA A 177 -11.99 -9.62 11.66
C ALA A 177 -13.42 -10.16 11.47
N PRO A 178 -13.91 -10.46 10.26
CA PRO A 178 -15.26 -11.01 10.08
C PRO A 178 -15.42 -12.40 10.70
N LYS A 179 -14.38 -13.26 10.65
CA LYS A 179 -14.41 -14.60 11.27
C LYS A 179 -14.51 -14.52 12.79
N LEU A 180 -13.83 -13.55 13.41
CA LEU A 180 -13.90 -13.32 14.86
C LEU A 180 -15.28 -12.84 15.32
N LYS A 181 -16.01 -12.09 14.48
CA LYS A 181 -17.37 -11.63 14.80
C LYS A 181 -18.37 -12.79 14.84
N ASN A 182 -18.20 -13.79 13.97
CA ASN A 182 -19.06 -14.97 13.90
C ASN A 182 -18.79 -15.99 15.01
N LEU A 183 -17.64 -15.92 15.70
CA LEU A 183 -17.34 -16.76 16.87
C LEU A 183 -17.89 -16.20 18.20
N ARG A 184 -18.40 -14.96 18.19
CA ARG A 184 -19.02 -14.31 19.36
C ARG A 184 -20.54 -14.52 19.46
N THR A 185 -21.14 -15.12 18.44
CA THR A 185 -22.56 -15.51 18.39
C THR A 185 -22.71 -17.01 18.59
#